data_AF-A0A2T0M593-F1
#
_entry.id   AF-A0A2T0M593-F1
#
_cell.length_a   1.000
_cell.length_b   1.000
_cell.length_c   1.000
_cell.angle_alpha   90.00
_cell.angle_beta   90.00
_cell.angle_gamma   90.00
#
_symmetry.space_group_name_H-M   'P 1'
#
loop_
_entity.id
_entity.type
_entity.pdbx_description
1 polymer ?
#
loop_
_entity_poly.entity_id
_entity_poly.type
_entity_poly.pdbx_seq_one_letter_code
_entity_poly.pdbx_strand_id
1 'polypeptide(L)'
;MRKDDTSDASRPDGRISSPETLHLRAATRALRLHLDELPVDFHFWGPSDQFLAECAFPFARQRYDCAESMIGAGFGGTVLGSLARSFFDDGLRWLWIGDDPANRRFALLGSMLEERNRVCVTLEWNHASCPILPRWFAPILGVTDLTGSSEMWLRAPAVPDQATLLNAFLSGVRPIHVAQDELLDAARGLIDLAGLRGAVMVLAHAGHGNLLGTQSSFTERGGIGHDLRPDHEALYMQVAAVGVTLTLIGVSRAIPESCPDEVPQRSFLMETLRLTTEIVNAATVIHGLRAPKKPRAAARRQSSSPRPAPLLRPTALLSPDDLLPDVNSADKVIEAAEQYYDAARSWAADPWQEDRPVNVASILTYGGAHSSLQAVMSTYDQPGSAVIAVFAARMLLEEAARFKWMVEGRTEDEIRHHFTQFFEEQRARRKKVLDELSGDGVARAKAERLLALPSNVTVITPYDSISRGRKPMPPIEKMLEIMGEPYPEPGWLNVAYSLLSQVTHSTPIGHLHMARFQGGTLHANEISPEMLGLALDAACLGSAHLIGISATFLSAGSQEARDHSLSLHRLAYDVHIRARLVHGLD
;
A
#
# COMPACT_ATOMS: atom_id res chain seq x y z
N MET A 1 -32.63 -1.18 23.18
CA MET A 1 -31.16 -1.11 23.07
C MET A 1 -30.77 0.34 22.90
N ARG A 2 -29.94 0.88 23.80
CA ARG A 2 -29.41 2.24 23.66
C ARG A 2 -28.48 2.27 22.44
N LYS A 3 -28.56 3.35 21.65
CA LYS A 3 -27.50 3.72 20.71
C LYS A 3 -26.24 3.90 21.54
N ASP A 4 -25.41 2.88 21.61
CA ASP A 4 -24.09 3.04 22.17
C ASP A 4 -23.33 4.00 21.24
N ASP A 5 -22.83 5.06 21.85
CA ASP A 5 -21.98 6.08 21.27
C ASP A 5 -20.78 5.33 20.67
N THR A 6 -20.75 5.15 19.35
CA THR A 6 -19.53 4.68 18.71
C THR A 6 -18.49 5.77 19.01
N SER A 7 -17.31 5.40 19.46
CA SER A 7 -16.21 6.33 19.80
C SER A 7 -15.75 7.22 18.62
N ASP A 8 -16.48 7.22 17.50
CA ASP A 8 -16.26 7.97 16.27
C ASP A 8 -16.46 9.49 16.44
N ALA A 9 -17.19 9.93 17.48
CA ALA A 9 -17.48 11.34 17.72
C ALA A 9 -16.23 12.14 18.16
N SER A 10 -15.33 11.52 18.92
CA SER A 10 -14.09 12.13 19.42
C SER A 10 -12.89 11.27 19.04
N ARG A 11 -11.94 11.84 18.31
CA ARG A 11 -10.70 11.15 17.92
C ARG A 11 -9.68 11.12 19.06
N PRO A 12 -8.72 10.17 19.06
CA PRO A 12 -7.63 10.12 20.05
C PRO A 12 -6.81 11.40 20.14
N ASP A 13 -6.76 12.20 19.07
CA ASP A 13 -6.09 13.50 19.03
C ASP A 13 -6.96 14.69 19.48
N GLY A 14 -8.14 14.43 20.05
CA GLY A 14 -9.07 15.43 20.57
C GLY A 14 -9.90 16.16 19.52
N ARG A 15 -9.80 15.80 18.23
CA ARG A 15 -10.69 16.33 17.18
C ARG A 15 -12.10 15.77 17.33
N ILE A 16 -13.11 16.61 17.08
CA ILE A 16 -14.51 16.22 17.02
C ILE A 16 -14.90 16.03 15.55
N SER A 17 -15.47 14.87 15.23
CA SER A 17 -15.92 14.55 13.87
C SER A 17 -17.16 15.36 13.50
N SER A 18 -17.18 15.90 12.27
CA SER A 18 -18.39 16.59 11.77
C SER A 18 -19.53 15.59 11.48
N PRO A 19 -20.80 16.04 11.42
CA PRO A 19 -21.91 15.17 11.03
C PRO A 19 -21.70 14.47 9.68
N GLU A 20 -21.09 15.16 8.71
CA GLU A 20 -20.78 14.60 7.39
C GLU A 20 -19.72 13.49 7.50
N THR A 21 -18.70 13.68 8.34
CA THR A 21 -17.65 12.69 8.58
C THR A 21 -18.23 11.44 9.26
N LEU A 22 -19.10 11.63 10.24
CA LEU A 22 -19.81 10.53 10.90
C LEU A 22 -20.72 9.76 9.93
N HIS A 23 -21.41 10.47 9.02
CA HIS A 23 -22.21 9.84 7.99
C HIS A 23 -21.36 9.01 7.01
N LEU A 24 -20.22 9.53 6.57
CA LEU A 24 -19.27 8.78 5.74
C LEU A 24 -18.83 7.48 6.44
N ARG A 25 -18.43 7.55 7.72
CA ARG A 25 -17.99 6.38 8.49
C ARG A 25 -19.09 5.35 8.66
N ALA A 26 -20.33 5.79 8.90
CA ALA A 26 -21.48 4.90 8.96
C ALA A 26 -21.70 4.18 7.61
N ALA A 27 -21.57 4.89 6.48
CA ALA A 27 -21.70 4.31 5.15
C ALA A 27 -20.57 3.32 4.84
N THR A 28 -19.32 3.62 5.19
CA THR A 28 -18.19 2.70 5.00
C THR A 28 -18.35 1.44 5.85
N ARG A 29 -18.80 1.59 7.11
CA ARG A 29 -19.09 0.46 8.01
C ARG A 29 -20.23 -0.41 7.49
N ALA A 30 -21.26 0.19 6.89
CA ALA A 30 -22.35 -0.56 6.27
C ALA A 30 -21.86 -1.40 5.09
N LEU A 31 -21.01 -0.86 4.21
CA LEU A 31 -20.38 -1.65 3.14
C LEU A 31 -19.49 -2.76 3.71
N ARG A 32 -18.67 -2.47 4.72
CA ARG A 32 -17.82 -3.45 5.40
C ARG A 32 -18.63 -4.63 5.92
N LEU A 33 -19.68 -4.35 6.70
CA LEU A 33 -20.60 -5.36 7.26
C LEU A 33 -21.28 -6.19 6.16
N HIS A 34 -21.72 -5.55 5.08
CA HIS A 34 -22.32 -6.24 3.94
C HIS A 34 -21.33 -7.20 3.26
N LEU A 35 -20.07 -6.78 3.05
CA LEU A 35 -19.04 -7.63 2.47
C LEU A 35 -18.66 -8.82 3.36
N ASP A 36 -18.76 -8.68 4.69
CA ASP A 36 -18.50 -9.76 5.66
C ASP A 36 -19.53 -10.91 5.55
N GLU A 37 -20.73 -10.65 5.03
CA GLU A 37 -21.76 -11.66 4.86
C GLU A 37 -21.44 -12.68 3.75
N LEU A 38 -20.51 -12.38 2.82
CA LEU A 38 -20.15 -13.30 1.74
C LEU A 38 -19.23 -14.42 2.28
N PRO A 39 -19.65 -15.70 2.22
CA PRO A 39 -18.77 -16.82 2.53
C PRO A 39 -17.61 -16.90 1.53
N VAL A 40 -16.57 -17.64 1.90
CA VAL A 40 -15.38 -17.83 1.07
C VAL A 40 -15.15 -19.33 0.91
N ASP A 41 -15.22 -19.78 -0.34
CA ASP A 41 -14.93 -21.16 -0.72
C ASP A 41 -13.72 -21.21 -1.65
N PHE A 42 -12.91 -22.27 -1.51
CA PHE A 42 -11.69 -22.48 -2.28
C PHE A 42 -11.67 -23.85 -2.96
N HIS A 43 -11.34 -23.87 -4.24
CA HIS A 43 -11.27 -25.07 -5.06
C HIS A 43 -9.80 -25.47 -5.34
N PHE A 44 -9.22 -26.27 -4.44
CA PHE A 44 -7.82 -26.73 -4.51
C PHE A 44 -7.52 -27.64 -5.72
N TRP A 45 -8.53 -28.36 -6.19
CA TRP A 45 -8.43 -29.33 -7.28
C TRP A 45 -8.84 -28.75 -8.65
N GLY A 46 -9.24 -27.48 -8.67
CA GLY A 46 -9.58 -26.76 -9.90
C GLY A 46 -8.33 -26.22 -10.63
N PRO A 47 -8.53 -25.52 -11.75
CA PRO A 47 -7.49 -24.76 -12.41
C PRO A 47 -6.81 -23.76 -11.46
N SER A 48 -5.49 -23.60 -11.57
CA SER A 48 -4.72 -22.68 -10.71
C SER A 48 -5.16 -21.22 -10.85
N ASP A 49 -5.60 -20.80 -12.03
CA ASP A 49 -6.11 -19.45 -12.29
C ASP A 49 -7.46 -19.20 -11.59
N GLN A 50 -8.28 -20.25 -11.41
CA GLN A 50 -9.49 -20.20 -10.59
C GLN A 50 -9.13 -19.98 -9.12
N PHE A 51 -8.20 -20.77 -8.56
CA PHE A 51 -7.78 -20.61 -7.16
C PHE A 51 -7.22 -19.20 -6.89
N LEU A 52 -6.38 -18.67 -7.78
CA LEU A 52 -5.85 -17.30 -7.66
C LEU A 52 -6.96 -16.23 -7.70
N ALA A 53 -8.01 -16.46 -8.48
CA ALA A 53 -9.19 -15.59 -8.52
C ALA A 53 -10.01 -15.68 -7.23
N GLU A 54 -10.17 -16.88 -6.68
CA GLU A 54 -10.85 -17.13 -5.40
C GLU A 54 -10.13 -16.47 -4.21
N CYS A 55 -8.80 -16.35 -4.25
CA CYS A 55 -8.05 -15.61 -3.22
C CYS A 55 -8.26 -14.09 -3.28
N ALA A 56 -8.64 -13.53 -4.44
CA ALA A 56 -8.59 -12.08 -4.63
C ALA A 56 -9.68 -11.32 -3.87
N PHE A 57 -10.93 -11.80 -3.88
CA PHE A 57 -12.00 -11.13 -3.15
C PHE A 57 -11.84 -11.21 -1.62
N PRO A 58 -11.54 -12.37 -1.00
CA PRO A 58 -11.26 -12.45 0.43
C PRO A 58 -10.17 -11.48 0.87
N PHE A 59 -9.10 -11.37 0.08
CA PHE A 59 -8.02 -10.43 0.32
C PHE A 59 -8.44 -8.96 0.16
N ALA A 60 -9.27 -8.63 -0.83
CA ALA A 60 -9.85 -7.30 -0.97
C ALA A 60 -10.81 -6.95 0.18
N ARG A 61 -11.66 -7.89 0.60
CA ARG A 61 -12.53 -7.75 1.77
C ARG A 61 -11.73 -7.48 3.03
N GLN A 62 -10.70 -8.30 3.30
CA GLN A 62 -9.80 -8.15 4.45
C GLN A 62 -9.15 -6.77 4.49
N ARG A 63 -8.57 -6.34 3.36
CA ARG A 63 -7.97 -5.01 3.29
C ARG A 63 -8.98 -3.89 3.55
N TYR A 64 -10.26 -4.10 3.27
CA TYR A 64 -11.28 -3.05 3.34
C TYR A 64 -11.75 -2.92 4.78
N ASP A 65 -11.91 -4.06 5.45
CA ASP A 65 -12.06 -4.16 6.89
C ASP A 65 -10.89 -3.48 7.63
N CYS A 66 -9.65 -3.75 7.22
CA CYS A 66 -8.46 -3.07 7.73
C CYS A 66 -8.52 -1.56 7.50
N ALA A 67 -8.89 -1.13 6.29
CA ALA A 67 -8.98 0.28 5.94
C ALA A 67 -10.04 1.02 6.77
N GLU A 68 -11.23 0.41 6.99
CA GLU A 68 -12.28 0.98 7.83
C GLU A 68 -11.86 1.01 9.31
N SER A 69 -11.25 -0.06 9.82
CA SER A 69 -10.78 -0.16 11.21
C SER A 69 -9.68 0.85 11.55
N MET A 70 -8.89 1.28 10.58
CA MET A 70 -7.87 2.31 10.77
C MET A 70 -8.44 3.72 10.87
N ILE A 71 -9.67 3.95 10.43
CA ILE A 71 -10.30 5.28 10.51
C ILE A 71 -10.50 5.64 11.97
N GLY A 72 -9.92 6.76 12.41
CA GLY A 72 -10.09 7.21 13.79
C GLY A 72 -9.24 6.45 14.81
N ALA A 73 -8.41 5.48 14.38
CA ALA A 73 -7.55 4.70 15.25
C ALA A 73 -6.44 5.55 15.91
N GLY A 74 -6.18 6.76 15.40
CA GLY A 74 -5.12 7.61 15.92
C GLY A 74 -3.72 7.19 15.47
N PHE A 75 -3.60 6.35 14.43
CA PHE A 75 -2.34 5.99 13.78
C PHE A 75 -2.55 5.52 12.33
N GLY A 76 -1.46 5.41 11.57
CA GLY A 76 -1.47 4.77 10.26
C GLY A 76 -2.18 5.54 9.15
N GLY A 77 -2.46 6.84 9.29
CA GLY A 77 -3.17 7.60 8.26
C GLY A 77 -2.53 7.51 6.86
N THR A 78 -1.21 7.55 6.77
CA THR A 78 -0.48 7.38 5.50
C THR A 78 -0.57 5.95 4.95
N VAL A 79 -0.61 4.96 5.83
CA VAL A 79 -0.76 3.53 5.49
C VAL A 79 -2.14 3.29 4.88
N LEU A 80 -3.19 3.95 5.41
CA LEU A 80 -4.53 3.93 4.82
C LEU A 80 -4.54 4.45 3.37
N GLY A 81 -3.74 5.48 3.07
CA GLY A 81 -3.59 5.98 1.69
C GLY A 81 -2.98 4.96 0.75
N SER A 82 -1.98 4.21 1.22
CA SER A 82 -1.36 3.15 0.43
C SER A 82 -2.33 1.98 0.20
N LEU A 83 -3.09 1.58 1.22
CA LEU A 83 -4.16 0.59 1.11
C LEU A 83 -5.23 1.02 0.09
N ALA A 84 -5.77 2.24 0.22
CA ALA A 84 -6.76 2.79 -0.71
C ALA A 84 -6.27 2.78 -2.16
N ARG A 85 -4.97 3.02 -2.38
CA ARG A 85 -4.39 3.00 -3.73
C ARG A 85 -4.35 1.59 -4.29
N SER A 86 -3.90 0.65 -3.47
CA SER A 86 -3.87 -0.78 -3.80
C SER A 86 -5.25 -1.30 -4.20
N PHE A 87 -6.31 -0.87 -3.50
CA PHE A 87 -7.69 -1.21 -3.84
C PHE A 87 -8.08 -0.84 -5.25
N PHE A 88 -7.76 0.39 -5.65
CA PHE A 88 -8.19 0.89 -6.95
C PHE A 88 -7.44 0.20 -8.08
N ASP A 89 -6.14 -0.01 -7.91
CA ASP A 89 -5.33 -0.71 -8.90
C ASP A 89 -5.79 -2.16 -9.07
N ASP A 90 -6.16 -2.83 -7.97
CA ASP A 90 -6.75 -4.16 -7.99
C ASP A 90 -8.14 -4.18 -8.65
N GLY A 91 -9.01 -3.22 -8.30
CA GLY A 91 -10.33 -3.08 -8.91
C GLY A 91 -10.29 -2.84 -10.41
N LEU A 92 -9.33 -2.05 -10.91
CA LEU A 92 -9.12 -1.85 -12.34
C LEU A 92 -8.68 -3.15 -13.05
N ARG A 93 -7.82 -3.95 -12.40
CA ARG A 93 -7.41 -5.27 -12.91
C ARG A 93 -8.61 -6.20 -13.01
N TRP A 94 -9.43 -6.30 -11.97
CA TRP A 94 -10.59 -7.19 -11.97
C TRP A 94 -11.69 -6.74 -12.92
N LEU A 95 -11.85 -5.43 -13.12
CA LEU A 95 -12.71 -4.91 -14.17
C LEU A 95 -12.20 -5.34 -15.56
N TRP A 96 -10.89 -5.25 -15.80
CA TRP A 96 -10.28 -5.71 -17.05
C TRP A 96 -10.44 -7.22 -17.26
N ILE A 97 -10.28 -8.05 -16.21
CA ILE A 97 -10.51 -9.50 -16.30
C ILE A 97 -12.00 -9.78 -16.56
N GLY A 98 -12.89 -9.16 -15.78
CA GLY A 98 -14.34 -9.36 -15.86
C GLY A 98 -14.97 -8.96 -17.20
N ASP A 99 -14.32 -8.08 -17.97
CA ASP A 99 -14.72 -7.75 -19.34
C ASP A 99 -14.64 -8.93 -20.33
N ASP A 100 -13.68 -9.84 -20.12
CA ASP A 100 -13.45 -11.00 -20.99
C ASP A 100 -12.82 -12.15 -20.19
N PRO A 101 -13.58 -12.75 -19.26
CA PRO A 101 -13.02 -13.66 -18.27
C PRO A 101 -12.45 -14.92 -18.92
N ALA A 102 -13.06 -15.42 -19.99
CA ALA A 102 -12.61 -16.59 -20.73
C ALA A 102 -11.19 -16.43 -21.30
N ASN A 103 -10.82 -15.21 -21.72
CA ASN A 103 -9.51 -14.96 -22.32
C ASN A 103 -8.53 -14.18 -21.41
N ARG A 104 -8.98 -13.67 -20.26
CA ARG A 104 -8.15 -12.81 -19.40
C ARG A 104 -7.89 -13.40 -18.03
N ARG A 105 -8.69 -14.35 -17.55
CA ARG A 105 -8.48 -14.98 -16.23
C ARG A 105 -7.14 -15.73 -16.16
N PHE A 106 -6.80 -16.48 -17.20
CA PHE A 106 -5.52 -17.21 -17.26
C PHE A 106 -4.29 -16.28 -17.28
N ALA A 107 -4.47 -14.97 -17.52
CA ALA A 107 -3.38 -14.00 -17.42
C ALA A 107 -2.83 -13.84 -15.98
N LEU A 108 -3.58 -14.29 -14.97
CA LEU A 108 -3.11 -14.39 -13.59
C LEU A 108 -1.86 -15.30 -13.48
N LEU A 109 -1.81 -16.37 -14.26
CA LEU A 109 -0.66 -17.29 -14.29
C LEU A 109 0.57 -16.62 -14.92
N GLY A 110 0.38 -15.90 -16.02
CA GLY A 110 1.45 -15.15 -16.68
C GLY A 110 1.99 -14.04 -15.77
N SER A 111 1.11 -13.31 -15.07
CA SER A 111 1.52 -12.32 -14.07
C SER A 111 2.33 -12.94 -12.93
N MET A 112 1.88 -14.07 -12.39
CA MET A 112 2.62 -14.78 -11.33
C MET A 112 3.99 -15.25 -11.82
N LEU A 113 4.09 -15.75 -13.06
CA LEU A 113 5.37 -16.15 -13.65
C LEU A 113 6.33 -14.96 -13.82
N GLU A 114 5.82 -13.83 -14.30
CA GLU A 114 6.61 -12.60 -14.41
C GLU A 114 7.08 -12.10 -13.04
N GLU A 115 6.25 -12.20 -12.00
CA GLU A 115 6.60 -11.83 -10.63
C GLU A 115 7.75 -12.68 -10.11
N ARG A 116 7.66 -14.00 -10.24
CA ARG A 116 8.74 -14.93 -9.87
C ARG A 116 10.03 -14.62 -10.62
N ASN A 117 9.92 -14.38 -11.93
CA ASN A 117 11.08 -14.02 -12.75
C ASN A 117 11.69 -12.69 -12.31
N ARG A 118 10.87 -11.68 -11.98
CA ARG A 118 11.34 -10.38 -11.45
C ARG A 118 12.07 -10.55 -10.11
N VAL A 119 11.57 -11.40 -9.21
CA VAL A 119 12.26 -11.72 -7.95
C VAL A 119 13.61 -12.38 -8.21
N CYS A 120 13.68 -13.38 -9.11
CA CYS A 120 14.94 -14.02 -9.50
C CYS A 120 15.94 -13.01 -10.08
N VAL A 121 15.49 -12.14 -10.99
CA VAL A 121 16.32 -11.08 -11.58
C VAL A 121 16.79 -10.09 -10.50
N THR A 122 15.96 -9.79 -9.52
CA THR A 122 16.31 -8.88 -8.41
C THR A 122 17.38 -9.51 -7.52
N LEU A 123 17.27 -10.80 -7.17
CA LEU A 123 18.30 -11.55 -6.46
C LEU A 123 19.64 -11.53 -7.23
N GLU A 124 19.62 -11.86 -8.52
CA GLU A 124 20.81 -11.88 -9.37
C GLU A 124 21.49 -10.51 -9.48
N TRP A 125 20.74 -9.45 -9.78
CA TRP A 125 21.28 -8.11 -9.98
C TRP A 125 21.84 -7.48 -8.71
N ASN A 126 21.30 -7.87 -7.56
CA ASN A 126 21.70 -7.34 -6.27
C ASN A 126 22.69 -8.25 -5.54
N HIS A 127 23.13 -9.36 -6.17
CA HIS A 127 24.02 -10.35 -5.56
C HIS A 127 23.51 -10.85 -4.19
N ALA A 128 22.19 -11.00 -4.07
CA ALA A 128 21.53 -11.48 -2.85
C ALA A 128 21.07 -12.93 -3.03
N SER A 129 21.04 -13.67 -1.94
CA SER A 129 20.61 -15.06 -1.88
C SER A 129 19.26 -15.18 -1.16
N CYS A 130 18.52 -16.25 -1.49
CA CYS A 130 17.30 -16.62 -0.78
C CYS A 130 17.16 -18.15 -0.79
N PRO A 131 17.69 -18.86 0.21
CA PRO A 131 17.69 -20.33 0.25
C PRO A 131 16.28 -20.94 0.27
N ILE A 132 15.29 -20.18 0.74
CA ILE A 132 13.89 -20.61 0.82
C ILE A 132 13.02 -20.03 -0.30
N LEU A 133 13.61 -19.63 -1.43
CA LEU A 133 12.86 -19.11 -2.58
C LEU A 133 11.64 -19.95 -3.00
N PRO A 134 11.65 -21.30 -2.92
CA PRO A 134 10.45 -22.10 -3.17
C PRO A 134 9.27 -21.77 -2.24
N ARG A 135 9.52 -21.42 -0.96
CA ARG A 135 8.47 -20.95 -0.03
C ARG A 135 7.86 -19.63 -0.46
N TRP A 136 8.67 -18.71 -0.99
CA TRP A 136 8.19 -17.44 -1.54
C TRP A 136 7.36 -17.61 -2.81
N PHE A 137 7.62 -18.65 -3.60
CA PHE A 137 6.94 -18.87 -4.86
C PHE A 137 5.68 -19.74 -4.72
N ALA A 138 5.66 -20.67 -3.77
CA ALA A 138 4.51 -21.54 -3.49
C ALA A 138 4.34 -21.74 -1.97
N PRO A 139 3.86 -20.72 -1.22
CA PRO A 139 3.69 -20.83 0.22
C PRO A 139 2.55 -21.79 0.63
N ILE A 140 1.59 -22.04 -0.27
CA ILE A 140 0.44 -22.94 -0.06
C ILE A 140 0.67 -24.25 -0.82
N LEU A 141 0.66 -25.37 -0.09
CA LEU A 141 0.78 -26.71 -0.66
C LEU A 141 -0.61 -27.29 -0.96
N GLY A 142 -0.69 -28.19 -1.95
CA GLY A 142 -1.93 -28.93 -2.26
C GLY A 142 -2.88 -28.26 -3.25
N VAL A 143 -2.53 -27.10 -3.79
CA VAL A 143 -3.23 -26.50 -4.94
C VAL A 143 -2.63 -27.05 -6.23
N THR A 144 -3.49 -27.46 -7.15
CA THR A 144 -3.08 -28.05 -8.43
C THR A 144 -2.32 -27.03 -9.28
N ASP A 145 -1.15 -27.42 -9.81
CA ASP A 145 -0.36 -26.67 -10.79
C ASP A 145 0.06 -25.23 -10.40
N LEU A 146 0.35 -24.99 -9.10
CA LEU A 146 1.05 -23.76 -8.67
C LEU A 146 2.57 -23.80 -8.90
N THR A 147 3.11 -24.85 -9.50
CA THR A 147 4.57 -24.98 -9.71
C THR A 147 5.09 -24.05 -10.81
N GLY A 148 4.22 -23.64 -11.75
CA GLY A 148 4.58 -22.80 -12.88
C GLY A 148 5.10 -23.55 -14.11
N SER A 149 5.27 -24.87 -14.00
CA SER A 149 6.00 -25.69 -14.96
C SER A 149 5.15 -26.22 -16.11
N SER A 150 3.83 -25.98 -16.12
CA SER A 150 2.95 -26.45 -17.18
C SER A 150 2.97 -25.58 -18.44
N GLU A 151 2.60 -26.17 -19.58
CA GLU A 151 2.52 -25.45 -20.86
C GLU A 151 1.52 -24.28 -20.82
N MET A 152 0.49 -24.38 -19.99
CA MET A 152 -0.51 -23.33 -19.79
C MET A 152 0.14 -22.05 -19.23
N TRP A 153 1.00 -22.18 -18.22
CA TRP A 153 1.72 -21.07 -17.62
C TRP A 153 2.65 -20.39 -18.63
N LEU A 154 3.42 -21.18 -19.38
CA LEU A 154 4.40 -20.66 -20.34
C LEU A 154 3.76 -19.90 -21.51
N ARG A 155 2.48 -20.15 -21.80
CA ARG A 155 1.72 -19.48 -22.85
C ARG A 155 0.80 -18.37 -22.32
N ALA A 156 0.64 -18.24 -21.01
CA ALA A 156 -0.22 -17.23 -20.41
C ALA A 156 0.38 -15.82 -20.59
N PRO A 157 -0.39 -14.83 -21.11
CA PRO A 157 0.04 -13.45 -21.10
C PRO A 157 0.03 -12.93 -19.67
N ALA A 158 0.79 -11.87 -19.39
CA ALA A 158 0.62 -11.14 -18.14
C ALA A 158 -0.54 -10.14 -18.23
N VAL A 159 -1.15 -9.86 -17.08
CA VAL A 159 -2.07 -8.73 -16.90
C VAL A 159 -1.31 -7.42 -17.21
N PRO A 160 -1.94 -6.43 -17.87
CA PRO A 160 -1.34 -5.11 -18.03
C PRO A 160 -0.89 -4.51 -16.69
N ASP A 161 0.26 -3.83 -16.69
CA ASP A 161 0.74 -3.20 -15.47
C ASP A 161 -0.22 -2.13 -14.92
N GLN A 162 -0.11 -1.84 -13.62
CA GLN A 162 -0.99 -0.90 -12.92
C GLN A 162 -0.97 0.49 -13.54
N ALA A 163 0.20 0.94 -14.02
CA ALA A 163 0.33 2.24 -14.67
C ALA A 163 -0.47 2.29 -15.99
N THR A 164 -0.47 1.21 -16.75
CA THR A 164 -1.21 1.07 -18.00
C THR A 164 -2.72 1.10 -17.75
N LEU A 165 -3.20 0.33 -16.78
CA LEU A 165 -4.63 0.33 -16.40
C LEU A 165 -5.07 1.69 -15.85
N LEU A 166 -4.27 2.31 -14.99
CA LEU A 166 -4.53 3.65 -14.48
C LEU A 166 -4.57 4.69 -15.59
N ASN A 167 -3.61 4.67 -16.51
CA ASN A 167 -3.58 5.60 -17.64
C ASN A 167 -4.78 5.41 -18.57
N ALA A 168 -5.21 4.16 -18.80
CA ALA A 168 -6.43 3.88 -19.56
C ALA A 168 -7.66 4.49 -18.87
N PHE A 169 -7.80 4.31 -17.56
CA PHE A 169 -8.85 4.93 -16.75
C PHE A 169 -8.80 6.47 -16.84
N LEU A 170 -7.64 7.09 -16.57
CA LEU A 170 -7.48 8.54 -16.54
C LEU A 170 -7.67 9.18 -17.93
N SER A 171 -7.34 8.48 -19.01
CA SER A 171 -7.52 8.95 -20.38
C SER A 171 -8.97 8.83 -20.89
N GLY A 172 -9.84 8.13 -20.14
CA GLY A 172 -11.23 7.88 -20.54
C GLY A 172 -11.35 6.95 -21.76
N VAL A 173 -10.28 6.24 -22.12
CA VAL A 173 -10.29 5.23 -23.19
C VAL A 173 -10.96 3.98 -22.64
N ARG A 174 -12.22 3.77 -23.02
CA ARG A 174 -12.92 2.52 -22.72
C ARG A 174 -12.46 1.45 -23.71
N PRO A 175 -11.90 0.31 -23.25
CA PRO A 175 -11.80 -0.86 -24.10
C PRO A 175 -13.23 -1.25 -24.49
N ILE A 176 -13.58 -1.07 -25.76
CA ILE A 176 -14.89 -1.42 -26.30
C ILE A 176 -14.96 -2.94 -26.38
N HIS A 177 -15.86 -3.56 -25.61
CA HIS A 177 -16.77 -4.59 -26.12
C HIS A 177 -18.04 -4.64 -25.28
N VAL A 178 -19.17 -4.56 -25.98
CA VAL A 178 -20.52 -4.51 -25.43
C VAL A 178 -20.96 -5.95 -25.15
N ALA A 179 -20.75 -6.41 -23.92
CA ALA A 179 -21.60 -7.44 -23.35
C ALA A 179 -22.74 -6.73 -22.62
N GLN A 180 -23.99 -7.18 -22.82
CA GLN A 180 -25.16 -6.69 -22.09
C GLN A 180 -25.15 -7.28 -20.67
N ASP A 181 -24.29 -6.75 -19.81
CA ASP A 181 -24.23 -7.13 -18.40
C ASP A 181 -24.48 -5.88 -17.54
N GLU A 182 -25.72 -5.76 -17.06
CA GLU A 182 -26.20 -4.61 -16.29
C GLU A 182 -25.34 -4.33 -15.04
N LEU A 183 -24.80 -5.38 -14.40
CA LEU A 183 -23.96 -5.25 -13.21
C LEU A 183 -22.58 -4.69 -13.56
N LEU A 184 -21.97 -5.18 -14.62
CA LEU A 184 -20.67 -4.68 -15.08
C LEU A 184 -20.79 -3.24 -15.60
N ASP A 185 -21.90 -2.91 -16.28
CA ASP A 185 -22.20 -1.55 -16.69
C ASP A 185 -22.44 -0.61 -15.51
N ALA A 186 -23.13 -1.08 -14.46
CA ALA A 186 -23.29 -0.31 -13.22
C ALA A 186 -21.95 -0.11 -12.48
N ALA A 187 -21.09 -1.14 -12.45
CA ALA A 187 -19.73 -1.05 -11.91
C ALA A 187 -18.88 -0.03 -12.70
N ARG A 188 -18.99 -0.03 -14.03
CA ARG A 188 -18.40 1.02 -14.89
C ARG A 188 -19.01 2.40 -14.62
N GLY A 189 -20.26 2.47 -14.19
CA GLY A 189 -20.86 3.71 -13.71
C GLY A 189 -20.13 4.30 -12.49
N LEU A 190 -19.62 3.45 -11.59
CA LEU A 190 -18.87 3.91 -10.41
C LEU A 190 -17.58 4.65 -10.78
N ILE A 191 -16.88 4.23 -11.83
CA ILE A 191 -15.64 4.88 -12.26
C ILE A 191 -15.88 6.27 -12.85
N ASP A 192 -17.11 6.54 -13.31
CA ASP A 192 -17.54 7.85 -13.83
C ASP A 192 -18.12 8.77 -12.73
N LEU A 193 -18.28 8.27 -11.49
CA LEU A 193 -18.90 9.06 -10.42
C LEU A 193 -18.06 10.28 -10.04
N ALA A 194 -18.77 11.28 -9.50
CA ALA A 194 -18.19 12.55 -9.14
C ALA A 194 -17.00 12.40 -8.18
N GLY A 195 -15.93 13.13 -8.48
CA GLY A 195 -14.79 13.26 -7.58
C GLY A 195 -13.79 12.11 -7.60
N LEU A 196 -14.15 10.90 -8.05
CA LEU A 196 -13.28 9.73 -7.98
C LEU A 196 -11.95 9.94 -8.73
N ARG A 197 -12.02 10.42 -9.99
CA ARG A 197 -10.81 10.71 -10.78
C ARG A 197 -9.86 11.68 -10.06
N GLY A 198 -10.42 12.74 -9.47
CA GLY A 198 -9.63 13.69 -8.69
C GLY A 198 -9.10 13.08 -7.39
N ALA A 199 -9.86 12.21 -6.74
CA ALA A 199 -9.43 11.49 -5.54
C ALA A 199 -8.25 10.56 -5.84
N VAL A 200 -8.30 9.82 -6.94
CA VAL A 200 -7.20 8.99 -7.43
C VAL A 200 -5.94 9.83 -7.73
N MET A 201 -6.09 11.02 -8.31
CA MET A 201 -4.97 11.94 -8.56
C MET A 201 -4.34 12.46 -7.25
N VAL A 202 -5.17 12.81 -6.26
CA VAL A 202 -4.68 13.21 -4.93
C VAL A 202 -4.03 12.02 -4.21
N LEU A 203 -4.57 10.82 -4.37
CA LEU A 203 -4.00 9.62 -3.76
C LEU A 203 -2.63 9.26 -4.35
N ALA A 204 -2.40 9.48 -5.64
CA ALA A 204 -1.08 9.32 -6.24
C ALA A 204 -0.01 10.22 -5.59
N HIS A 205 -0.43 11.29 -4.91
CA HIS A 205 0.42 12.20 -4.15
C HIS A 205 0.68 11.68 -2.72
N ALA A 206 -0.36 11.20 -2.05
CA ALA A 206 -0.37 10.98 -0.60
C ALA A 206 -0.43 9.49 -0.18
N GLY A 207 -0.53 8.55 -1.12
CA GLY A 207 -0.56 7.10 -0.88
C GLY A 207 0.80 6.39 -0.93
N HIS A 208 1.88 7.14 -1.12
CA HIS A 208 3.26 6.65 -0.93
C HIS A 208 3.83 7.32 0.31
N GLY A 209 4.72 6.63 1.05
CA GLY A 209 5.27 7.06 2.34
C GLY A 209 5.99 8.41 2.40
N ASN A 210 5.93 9.23 1.36
CA ASN A 210 6.60 10.51 1.26
C ASN A 210 6.05 11.59 2.21
N LEU A 211 6.80 12.70 2.30
CA LEU A 211 6.46 13.93 3.03
C LEU A 211 4.99 14.34 2.83
N LEU A 212 4.44 14.22 1.62
CA LEU A 212 3.10 14.70 1.29
C LEU A 212 2.01 13.78 1.85
N GLY A 213 2.27 12.47 1.91
CA GLY A 213 1.48 11.52 2.68
C GLY A 213 1.41 11.96 4.15
N THR A 214 2.54 12.22 4.78
CA THR A 214 2.55 12.67 6.19
C THR A 214 1.87 14.03 6.40
N GLN A 215 1.92 14.93 5.41
CA GLN A 215 1.19 16.20 5.43
C GLN A 215 -0.33 16.03 5.46
N SER A 216 -0.86 14.96 4.89
CA SER A 216 -2.29 14.67 4.93
C SER A 216 -2.81 14.33 6.33
N SER A 217 -1.89 14.03 7.26
CA SER A 217 -2.20 13.64 8.63
C SER A 217 -2.06 14.80 9.62
N PHE A 218 -1.78 16.04 9.20
CA PHE A 218 -1.79 17.17 10.14
C PHE A 218 -3.18 17.40 10.75
N THR A 219 -3.21 17.66 12.06
CA THR A 219 -4.42 18.17 12.73
C THR A 219 -4.73 19.59 12.23
N GLU A 220 -5.97 20.05 12.40
CA GLU A 220 -6.34 21.45 12.06
C GLU A 220 -5.52 22.49 12.83
N ARG A 221 -5.02 22.11 14.02
CA ARG A 221 -4.13 22.91 14.86
C ARG A 221 -2.66 22.72 14.51
N GLY A 222 -2.32 22.11 13.39
CA GLY A 222 -0.93 21.98 12.91
C GLY A 222 -0.04 21.02 13.71
N GLY A 223 -0.57 20.34 14.73
CA GLY A 223 0.10 19.21 15.36
C GLY A 223 0.18 18.03 14.40
N ILE A 224 1.25 17.23 14.50
CA ILE A 224 1.37 15.97 13.77
C ILE A 224 0.21 15.09 14.21
N GLY A 225 -0.79 14.92 13.34
CA GLY A 225 -1.77 13.87 13.55
C GLY A 225 -1.15 12.59 13.03
N HIS A 226 -1.33 11.53 13.79
CA HIS A 226 -1.04 10.18 13.34
C HIS A 226 -2.18 9.65 12.42
N ASP A 227 -3.25 10.43 12.27
CA ASP A 227 -4.51 10.09 11.60
C ASP A 227 -4.96 11.19 10.62
N LEU A 228 -5.70 10.81 9.57
CA LEU A 228 -5.99 11.66 8.41
C LEU A 228 -6.89 12.86 8.71
N ARG A 229 -6.76 13.92 7.91
CA ARG A 229 -7.79 14.96 7.83
C ARG A 229 -9.10 14.40 7.24
N PRO A 230 -10.28 14.93 7.63
CA PRO A 230 -11.57 14.42 7.14
C PRO A 230 -11.68 14.39 5.61
N ASP A 231 -11.09 15.36 4.91
CA ASP A 231 -11.07 15.39 3.44
C ASP A 231 -10.24 14.25 2.85
N HIS A 232 -9.10 13.88 3.44
CA HIS A 232 -8.26 12.76 2.98
C HIS A 232 -8.89 11.41 3.35
N GLU A 233 -9.47 11.31 4.54
CA GLU A 233 -10.28 10.14 4.94
C GLU A 233 -11.39 9.90 3.91
N ALA A 234 -12.13 10.94 3.51
CA ALA A 234 -13.17 10.87 2.50
C ALA A 234 -12.63 10.44 1.11
N LEU A 235 -11.52 11.04 0.66
CA LEU A 235 -10.91 10.66 -0.62
C LEU A 235 -10.48 9.19 -0.62
N TYR A 236 -9.86 8.73 0.48
CA TYR A 236 -9.27 7.40 0.54
C TYR A 236 -10.36 6.34 0.63
N MET A 237 -11.38 6.56 1.45
CA MET A 237 -12.50 5.63 1.57
C MET A 237 -13.40 5.60 0.34
N GLN A 238 -13.54 6.71 -0.39
CA GLN A 238 -14.18 6.70 -1.70
C GLN A 238 -13.43 5.75 -2.66
N VAL A 239 -12.11 5.90 -2.75
CA VAL A 239 -11.28 5.10 -3.65
C VAL A 239 -11.26 3.62 -3.23
N ALA A 240 -11.14 3.34 -1.93
CA ALA A 240 -11.17 1.98 -1.39
C ALA A 240 -12.51 1.28 -1.65
N ALA A 241 -13.64 1.96 -1.38
CA ALA A 241 -14.98 1.41 -1.57
C ALA A 241 -15.28 1.08 -3.04
N VAL A 242 -14.85 1.96 -3.97
CA VAL A 242 -14.95 1.66 -5.40
C VAL A 242 -14.06 0.49 -5.76
N GLY A 243 -12.80 0.47 -5.32
CA GLY A 243 -11.84 -0.61 -5.63
C GLY A 243 -12.29 -1.99 -5.17
N VAL A 244 -12.77 -2.14 -3.92
CA VAL A 244 -13.27 -3.42 -3.40
C VAL A 244 -14.52 -3.89 -4.15
N THR A 245 -15.40 -2.97 -4.53
CA THR A 245 -16.62 -3.29 -5.29
C THR A 245 -16.32 -3.73 -6.72
N LEU A 246 -15.40 -3.04 -7.41
CA LEU A 246 -14.93 -3.46 -8.72
C LEU A 246 -14.25 -4.83 -8.67
N THR A 247 -13.49 -5.09 -7.60
CA THR A 247 -12.87 -6.39 -7.35
C THR A 247 -13.92 -7.48 -7.20
N LEU A 248 -14.90 -7.31 -6.32
CA LEU A 248 -15.97 -8.28 -6.10
C LEU A 248 -16.75 -8.59 -7.39
N ILE A 249 -17.16 -7.56 -8.13
CA ILE A 249 -17.95 -7.73 -9.36
C ILE A 249 -17.10 -8.40 -10.44
N GLY A 250 -15.84 -7.99 -10.61
CA GLY A 250 -14.93 -8.59 -11.58
C GLY A 250 -14.62 -10.06 -11.27
N VAL A 251 -14.37 -10.39 -10.00
CA VAL A 251 -14.17 -11.78 -9.54
C VAL A 251 -15.44 -12.61 -9.77
N SER A 252 -16.60 -12.11 -9.33
CA SER A 252 -17.89 -12.78 -9.50
C SER A 252 -18.22 -13.06 -10.96
N ARG A 253 -17.72 -12.22 -11.88
CA ARG A 253 -17.89 -12.42 -13.32
C ARG A 253 -16.90 -13.40 -13.91
N ALA A 254 -15.70 -13.49 -13.34
CA ALA A 254 -14.60 -14.34 -13.80
C ALA A 254 -14.73 -15.80 -13.34
N ILE A 255 -15.33 -16.00 -12.18
CA ILE A 255 -15.57 -17.31 -11.56
C ILE A 255 -16.98 -17.35 -10.93
N PRO A 256 -18.06 -17.22 -11.74
CA PRO A 256 -19.42 -17.24 -11.20
C PRO A 256 -19.76 -18.53 -10.45
N GLU A 257 -19.13 -19.65 -10.83
CA GLU A 257 -19.23 -20.94 -10.17
C GLU A 257 -18.69 -20.97 -8.73
N SER A 258 -17.86 -20.01 -8.34
CA SER A 258 -17.29 -19.92 -6.98
C SER A 258 -18.15 -19.07 -6.04
N CYS A 259 -19.29 -18.55 -6.50
CA CYS A 259 -20.24 -17.88 -5.61
C CYS A 259 -21.00 -18.93 -4.79
N PRO A 260 -21.08 -18.79 -3.45
CA PRO A 260 -21.82 -19.72 -2.61
C PRO A 260 -23.30 -19.78 -3.00
N ASP A 261 -23.86 -20.99 -3.08
CA ASP A 261 -25.25 -21.23 -3.51
C ASP A 261 -26.27 -20.57 -2.56
N GLU A 262 -25.92 -20.40 -1.28
CA GLU A 262 -26.81 -19.77 -0.29
C GLU A 262 -26.93 -18.26 -0.46
N VAL A 263 -26.04 -17.63 -1.23
CA VAL A 263 -26.02 -16.18 -1.43
C VAL A 263 -26.71 -15.81 -2.74
N PRO A 264 -27.81 -15.03 -2.72
CA PRO A 264 -28.43 -14.51 -3.93
C PRO A 264 -27.52 -13.50 -4.64
N GLN A 265 -26.57 -14.00 -5.44
CA GLN A 265 -25.43 -13.25 -5.99
C GLN A 265 -25.84 -11.90 -6.57
N ARG A 266 -26.85 -11.87 -7.46
CA ARG A 266 -27.30 -10.63 -8.10
C ARG A 266 -27.79 -9.59 -7.07
N SER A 267 -28.59 -9.99 -6.10
CA SER A 267 -29.11 -9.09 -5.06
C SER A 267 -27.98 -8.57 -4.17
N PHE A 268 -27.04 -9.44 -3.81
CA PHE A 268 -25.86 -9.08 -3.02
C PHE A 268 -24.97 -8.05 -3.72
N LEU A 269 -24.69 -8.25 -5.01
CA LEU A 269 -23.89 -7.34 -5.83
C LEU A 269 -24.60 -5.99 -6.05
N MET A 270 -25.92 -5.99 -6.24
CA MET A 270 -26.70 -4.76 -6.36
C MET A 270 -26.70 -3.93 -5.07
N GLU A 271 -26.80 -4.59 -3.91
CA GLU A 271 -26.69 -3.89 -2.61
C GLU A 271 -25.28 -3.34 -2.38
N THR A 272 -24.25 -4.09 -2.77
CA THR A 272 -22.85 -3.62 -2.75
C THR A 272 -22.68 -2.32 -3.56
N LEU A 273 -23.24 -2.27 -4.78
CA LEU A 273 -23.24 -1.08 -5.64
C LEU A 273 -23.98 0.10 -4.98
N ARG A 274 -25.13 -0.16 -4.34
CA ARG A 274 -25.92 0.85 -3.64
C ARG A 274 -25.13 1.46 -2.47
N LEU A 275 -24.57 0.62 -1.61
CA LEU A 275 -23.75 1.03 -0.46
C LEU A 275 -22.51 1.81 -0.89
N THR A 276 -21.84 1.36 -1.96
CA THR A 276 -20.68 2.07 -2.52
C THR A 276 -21.05 3.45 -3.05
N THR A 277 -22.21 3.56 -3.72
CA THR A 277 -22.73 4.84 -4.21
C THR A 277 -23.03 5.79 -3.05
N GLU A 278 -23.53 5.28 -1.91
CA GLU A 278 -23.76 6.04 -0.69
C GLU A 278 -22.45 6.63 -0.14
N ILE A 279 -21.39 5.81 -0.06
CA ILE A 279 -20.04 6.27 0.35
C ILE A 279 -19.52 7.35 -0.59
N VAL A 280 -19.62 7.15 -1.90
CA VAL A 280 -19.17 8.14 -2.90
C VAL A 280 -19.89 9.47 -2.73
N ASN A 281 -21.20 9.44 -2.50
CA ASN A 281 -21.99 10.64 -2.25
C ASN A 281 -21.57 11.34 -0.95
N ALA A 282 -21.41 10.59 0.14
CA ALA A 282 -20.97 11.11 1.44
C ALA A 282 -19.56 11.73 1.35
N ALA A 283 -18.62 11.03 0.71
CA ALA A 283 -17.26 11.51 0.51
C ALA A 283 -17.24 12.80 -0.32
N THR A 284 -18.01 12.84 -1.42
CA THR A 284 -18.12 14.00 -2.31
C THR A 284 -18.57 15.25 -1.58
N VAL A 285 -19.41 15.14 -0.55
CA VAL A 285 -19.81 16.30 0.28
C VAL A 285 -18.61 16.87 1.04
N ILE A 286 -17.72 16.02 1.57
CA ILE A 286 -16.59 16.41 2.41
C ILE A 286 -15.45 16.99 1.56
N HIS A 287 -14.88 16.21 0.63
CA HIS A 287 -13.75 16.67 -0.18
C HIS A 287 -14.20 17.57 -1.35
N GLY A 288 -15.48 17.49 -1.74
CA GLY A 288 -16.10 18.41 -2.68
C GLY A 288 -15.67 18.28 -4.14
N LEU A 289 -14.86 17.28 -4.49
CA LEU A 289 -14.45 17.07 -5.89
C LEU A 289 -15.68 16.65 -6.69
N ARG A 290 -15.92 17.30 -7.83
CA ARG A 290 -17.10 17.04 -8.68
C ARG A 290 -16.70 16.18 -9.88
N ALA A 291 -17.69 15.67 -10.62
CA ALA A 291 -17.46 15.02 -11.89
C ALA A 291 -16.71 15.99 -12.83
N PRO A 292 -15.64 15.54 -13.51
CA PRO A 292 -14.91 16.37 -14.44
C PRO A 292 -15.82 16.85 -15.57
N LYS A 293 -15.58 18.07 -16.08
CA LYS A 293 -16.17 18.45 -17.37
C LYS A 293 -15.59 17.52 -18.44
N LYS A 294 -16.41 17.08 -19.41
CA LYS A 294 -16.09 16.08 -20.46
C LYS A 294 -14.59 16.07 -20.81
N PRO A 295 -13.95 14.88 -20.86
CA PRO A 295 -12.52 14.78 -21.05
C PRO A 295 -12.06 15.53 -22.30
N ARG A 296 -10.95 16.26 -22.17
CA ARG A 296 -10.23 16.84 -23.30
C ARG A 296 -9.85 15.69 -24.24
N ALA A 297 -10.04 15.88 -25.56
CA ALA A 297 -9.68 14.89 -26.58
C ALA A 297 -8.29 14.30 -26.29
N ALA A 298 -8.20 12.98 -26.24
CA ALA A 298 -7.06 12.24 -25.73
C ALA A 298 -5.73 12.74 -26.29
N ALA A 299 -4.77 13.00 -25.40
CA ALA A 299 -3.37 13.10 -25.79
C ALA A 299 -2.96 11.80 -26.49
N ARG A 300 -2.17 11.95 -27.56
CA ARG A 300 -1.58 10.90 -28.41
C ARG A 300 -1.42 9.56 -27.68
N ARG A 301 -1.94 8.48 -28.27
CA ARG A 301 -1.61 7.08 -27.93
C ARG A 301 -0.11 7.01 -27.63
N GLN A 302 0.27 6.94 -26.36
CA GLN A 302 1.60 6.47 -26.01
C GLN A 302 1.60 5.00 -26.40
N SER A 303 2.22 4.72 -27.53
CA SER A 303 2.69 3.39 -27.87
C SER A 303 3.61 2.96 -26.71
N SER A 304 3.07 2.23 -25.73
CA SER A 304 3.92 1.37 -24.92
C SER A 304 4.40 0.30 -25.88
N SER A 305 5.60 0.50 -26.41
CA SER A 305 6.31 -0.58 -27.09
C SER A 305 6.36 -1.72 -26.08
N PRO A 306 5.89 -2.95 -26.41
CA PRO A 306 5.99 -4.05 -25.49
C PRO A 306 7.45 -4.17 -25.08
N ARG A 307 7.72 -4.01 -23.78
CA ARG A 307 9.06 -4.23 -23.24
C ARG A 307 9.43 -5.67 -23.63
N PRO A 308 10.61 -5.92 -24.23
CA PRO A 308 11.01 -7.28 -24.53
C PRO A 308 10.94 -8.09 -23.23
N ALA A 309 10.18 -9.18 -23.26
CA ALA A 309 10.04 -10.05 -22.10
C ALA A 309 11.44 -10.50 -21.67
N PRO A 310 11.88 -10.21 -20.43
CA PRO A 310 13.17 -10.69 -19.97
C PRO A 310 13.20 -12.21 -20.03
N LEU A 311 14.35 -12.78 -20.40
CA LEU A 311 14.52 -14.23 -20.46
C LEU A 311 14.09 -14.86 -19.13
N LEU A 312 13.19 -15.85 -19.20
CA LEU A 312 12.69 -16.56 -18.03
C LEU A 312 13.83 -17.32 -17.34
N ARG A 313 14.00 -17.09 -16.04
CA ARG A 313 14.95 -17.83 -15.21
C ARG A 313 14.37 -19.21 -14.86
N PRO A 314 15.13 -20.30 -15.01
CA PRO A 314 14.66 -21.63 -14.63
C PRO A 314 14.17 -21.72 -13.19
N THR A 315 14.79 -20.97 -12.26
CA THR A 315 14.43 -20.92 -10.84
C THR A 315 13.07 -20.27 -10.56
N ALA A 316 12.48 -19.57 -11.54
CA ALA A 316 11.10 -19.07 -11.45
C ALA A 316 10.06 -20.21 -11.57
N LEU A 317 10.49 -21.38 -12.05
CA LEU A 317 9.71 -22.60 -12.13
C LEU A 317 10.09 -23.51 -10.96
N LEU A 318 9.11 -24.14 -10.32
CA LEU A 318 9.35 -25.09 -9.24
C LEU A 318 9.15 -26.52 -9.75
N SER A 319 9.98 -27.46 -9.30
CA SER A 319 9.67 -28.88 -9.33
C SER A 319 8.75 -29.23 -8.16
N PRO A 320 7.87 -30.26 -8.27
CA PRO A 320 7.20 -30.84 -7.11
C PRO A 320 8.16 -31.22 -5.97
N ASP A 321 9.38 -31.63 -6.31
CA ASP A 321 10.42 -32.01 -5.34
C ASP A 321 11.06 -30.80 -4.63
N ASP A 322 10.88 -29.57 -5.16
CA ASP A 322 11.41 -28.33 -4.58
C ASP A 322 10.46 -27.72 -3.54
N LEU A 323 9.24 -28.26 -3.41
CA LEU A 323 8.22 -27.70 -2.53
C LEU A 323 8.60 -27.90 -1.06
N LEU A 324 8.67 -26.80 -0.33
CA LEU A 324 9.04 -26.78 1.07
C LEU A 324 7.79 -26.72 1.97
N PRO A 325 7.76 -27.49 3.08
CA PRO A 325 6.64 -27.49 4.01
C PRO A 325 6.54 -26.18 4.80
N ASP A 326 5.34 -25.86 5.27
CA ASP A 326 5.10 -24.76 6.22
C ASP A 326 5.46 -25.23 7.64
N VAL A 327 6.75 -25.16 7.98
CA VAL A 327 7.31 -25.52 9.30
C VAL A 327 7.90 -24.31 10.05
N ASN A 328 7.83 -23.14 9.44
CA ASN A 328 8.42 -21.92 9.97
C ASN A 328 7.49 -21.26 10.99
N SER A 329 8.08 -20.56 11.93
CA SER A 329 7.38 -19.65 12.84
C SER A 329 8.14 -18.33 12.93
N ALA A 330 7.40 -17.24 13.06
CA ALA A 330 7.93 -15.91 13.29
C ALA A 330 8.03 -15.55 14.79
N ASP A 331 7.70 -16.46 15.73
CA ASP A 331 7.62 -16.17 17.17
C ASP A 331 8.89 -15.50 17.72
N LYS A 332 10.07 -16.01 17.36
CA LYS A 332 11.33 -15.41 17.81
C LYS A 332 11.57 -14.01 17.25
N VAL A 333 11.07 -13.74 16.05
CA VAL A 333 11.13 -12.43 15.40
C VAL A 333 10.18 -11.47 16.12
N ILE A 334 8.96 -11.94 16.42
CA ILE A 334 7.96 -11.21 17.19
C ILE A 334 8.52 -10.79 18.55
N GLU A 335 9.07 -11.72 19.33
CA GLU A 335 9.68 -11.43 20.65
C GLU A 335 10.75 -10.33 20.57
N ALA A 336 11.57 -10.33 19.51
CA ALA A 336 12.60 -9.31 19.32
C ALA A 336 12.01 -7.97 18.85
N ALA A 337 10.99 -8.00 17.99
CA ALA A 337 10.30 -6.81 17.51
C ALA A 337 9.56 -6.10 18.65
N GLU A 338 8.98 -6.83 19.59
CA GLU A 338 8.37 -6.25 20.80
C GLU A 338 9.39 -5.55 21.68
N GLN A 339 10.56 -6.17 21.91
CA GLN A 339 11.66 -5.53 22.65
C GLN A 339 12.16 -4.26 21.97
N TYR A 340 12.30 -4.30 20.63
CA TYR A 340 12.62 -3.12 19.84
C TYR A 340 11.56 -2.03 20.01
N TYR A 341 10.28 -2.39 19.95
CA TYR A 341 9.17 -1.45 20.03
C TYR A 341 9.05 -0.78 21.40
N ASP A 342 9.30 -1.51 22.48
CA ASP A 342 9.38 -0.94 23.83
C ASP A 342 10.54 0.04 23.94
N ALA A 343 11.70 -0.28 23.37
CA ALA A 343 12.83 0.63 23.32
C ALA A 343 12.51 1.89 22.49
N ALA A 344 11.87 1.76 21.33
CA ALA A 344 11.47 2.88 20.47
C ALA A 344 10.54 3.88 21.17
N ARG A 345 9.70 3.41 22.09
CA ARG A 345 8.77 4.26 22.87
C ARG A 345 9.33 4.75 24.21
N SER A 346 10.47 4.22 24.65
CA SER A 346 11.06 4.54 25.95
C SER A 346 11.58 5.98 26.07
N TRP A 347 11.80 6.65 24.93
CA TRP A 347 12.30 8.01 24.88
C TRP A 347 11.67 8.76 23.70
N ALA A 348 11.39 10.05 23.90
CA ALA A 348 10.83 10.90 22.86
C ALA A 348 11.61 12.22 22.75
N ALA A 349 11.95 12.60 21.52
CA ALA A 349 12.42 13.95 21.23
C ALA A 349 11.25 14.93 21.33
N ASP A 350 11.45 16.09 21.95
CA ASP A 350 10.50 17.19 21.87
C ASP A 350 10.57 17.85 20.47
N PRO A 351 9.52 17.73 19.64
CA PRO A 351 9.53 18.30 18.30
C PRO A 351 9.28 19.81 18.27
N TRP A 352 8.89 20.43 19.40
CA TRP A 352 8.43 21.82 19.47
C TRP A 352 9.25 22.70 20.42
N GLN A 353 10.56 22.46 20.54
CA GLN A 353 11.45 23.27 21.40
C GLN A 353 11.29 24.77 21.09
N GLU A 354 10.81 25.54 22.07
CA GLU A 354 10.37 26.95 21.92
C GLU A 354 11.45 27.88 21.34
N ASP A 355 12.73 27.57 21.56
CA ASP A 355 13.86 28.40 21.18
C ASP A 355 14.50 28.06 19.82
N ARG A 356 13.91 27.15 19.03
CA ARG A 356 14.52 26.67 17.78
C ARG A 356 13.59 26.78 16.57
N PRO A 357 14.13 27.12 15.38
CA PRO A 357 13.36 27.08 14.14
C PRO A 357 12.89 25.65 13.86
N VAL A 358 11.58 25.49 13.66
CA VAL A 358 10.89 24.23 13.45
C VAL A 358 11.31 23.59 12.11
N ASN A 359 12.03 22.47 12.15
CA ASN A 359 12.30 21.65 10.96
C ASN A 359 11.12 20.70 10.69
N VAL A 360 10.12 21.20 9.96
CA VAL A 360 8.88 20.47 9.63
C VAL A 360 9.16 19.09 9.00
N ALA A 361 10.21 18.94 8.19
CA ALA A 361 10.51 17.65 7.59
C ALA A 361 11.01 16.62 8.63
N SER A 362 11.91 17.02 9.54
CA SER A 362 12.37 16.12 10.61
C SER A 362 11.23 15.73 11.56
N ILE A 363 10.34 16.68 11.86
CA ILE A 363 9.15 16.45 12.68
C ILE A 363 8.21 15.44 12.01
N LEU A 364 7.90 15.65 10.72
CA LEU A 364 7.04 14.76 9.95
C LEU A 364 7.63 13.36 9.79
N THR A 365 8.94 13.27 9.53
CA THR A 365 9.65 11.99 9.45
C THR A 365 9.60 11.26 10.79
N TYR A 366 9.86 11.96 11.90
CA TYR A 366 9.83 11.39 13.25
C TYR A 366 8.43 10.88 13.63
N GLY A 367 7.41 11.74 13.52
CA GLY A 367 6.03 11.38 13.87
C GLY A 367 5.41 10.35 12.90
N GLY A 368 5.77 10.41 11.62
CA GLY A 368 5.39 9.43 10.62
C GLY A 368 5.97 8.05 10.91
N ALA A 369 7.25 7.98 11.28
CA ALA A 369 7.91 6.72 11.64
C ALA A 369 7.27 6.06 12.86
N HIS A 370 7.00 6.83 13.92
CA HIS A 370 6.25 6.34 15.09
C HIS A 370 4.84 5.87 14.72
N SER A 371 4.12 6.63 13.89
CA SER A 371 2.77 6.25 13.43
C SER A 371 2.76 4.92 12.66
N SER A 372 3.70 4.75 11.72
CA SER A 372 3.79 3.53 10.92
C SER A 372 4.31 2.35 11.75
N LEU A 373 5.25 2.56 12.67
CA LEU A 373 5.70 1.51 13.59
C LEU A 373 4.56 1.07 14.52
N GLN A 374 3.79 2.01 15.09
CA GLN A 374 2.59 1.71 15.85
C GLN A 374 1.59 0.90 15.02
N ALA A 375 1.39 1.26 13.75
CA ALA A 375 0.50 0.51 12.85
C ALA A 375 0.96 -0.95 12.69
N VAL A 376 2.26 -1.20 12.49
CA VAL A 376 2.83 -2.57 12.46
C VAL A 376 2.56 -3.29 13.78
N MET A 377 3.01 -2.70 14.89
CA MET A 377 3.03 -3.37 16.19
C MET A 377 1.63 -3.54 16.81
N SER A 378 0.63 -2.82 16.33
CA SER A 378 -0.77 -2.98 16.79
C SER A 378 -1.57 -3.96 15.94
N THR A 379 -1.03 -4.45 14.81
CA THR A 379 -1.80 -5.22 13.82
C THR A 379 -1.14 -6.54 13.41
N TYR A 380 0.15 -6.72 13.67
CA TYR A 380 0.90 -7.89 13.18
C TYR A 380 0.35 -9.24 13.68
N ASP A 381 -0.19 -9.28 14.90
CA ASP A 381 -0.73 -10.48 15.57
C ASP A 381 -2.26 -10.52 15.62
N GLN A 382 -2.93 -9.42 15.23
CA GLN A 382 -4.38 -9.35 15.30
C GLN A 382 -5.01 -10.08 14.10
N PRO A 383 -5.94 -11.03 14.33
CA PRO A 383 -6.55 -11.83 13.28
C PRO A 383 -7.05 -10.99 12.11
N GLY A 384 -6.60 -11.32 10.90
CA GLY A 384 -7.03 -10.64 9.68
C GLY A 384 -6.47 -9.23 9.47
N SER A 385 -5.65 -8.67 10.37
CA SER A 385 -5.14 -7.30 10.20
C SER A 385 -3.67 -7.19 9.77
N ALA A 386 -2.93 -8.30 9.76
CA ALA A 386 -1.50 -8.35 9.45
C ALA A 386 -1.11 -7.77 8.07
N VAL A 387 -2.07 -7.62 7.15
CA VAL A 387 -1.84 -6.89 5.89
C VAL A 387 -1.42 -5.44 6.13
N ILE A 388 -1.93 -4.78 7.18
CA ILE A 388 -1.54 -3.41 7.57
C ILE A 388 -0.05 -3.36 7.89
N ALA A 389 0.47 -4.36 8.61
CA ALA A 389 1.88 -4.46 8.96
C ALA A 389 2.78 -4.50 7.71
N VAL A 390 2.39 -5.25 6.67
CA VAL A 390 3.16 -5.32 5.41
C VAL A 390 3.21 -3.98 4.68
N PHE A 391 2.07 -3.28 4.58
CA PHE A 391 2.04 -1.95 3.97
C PHE A 391 2.88 -0.93 4.75
N ALA A 392 2.74 -0.92 6.08
CA ALA A 392 3.49 -0.02 6.94
C ALA A 392 5.01 -0.31 6.93
N ALA A 393 5.41 -1.59 6.95
CA ALA A 393 6.80 -2.02 6.86
C ALA A 393 7.46 -1.56 5.56
N ARG A 394 6.78 -1.77 4.42
CA ARG A 394 7.26 -1.29 3.12
C ARG A 394 7.46 0.23 3.12
N MET A 395 6.50 0.97 3.68
CA MET A 395 6.59 2.45 3.75
C MET A 395 7.75 2.92 4.64
N LEU A 396 7.95 2.30 5.80
CA LEU A 396 9.09 2.58 6.67
C LEU A 396 10.41 2.33 5.96
N LEU A 397 10.53 1.21 5.24
CA LEU A 397 11.73 0.88 4.46
C LEU A 397 12.01 1.91 3.36
N GLU A 398 10.99 2.29 2.59
CA GLU A 398 11.15 3.30 1.53
C GLU A 398 11.60 4.66 2.08
N GLU A 399 10.98 5.12 3.17
CA GLU A 399 11.33 6.40 3.77
C GLU A 399 12.70 6.37 4.43
N ALA A 400 13.07 5.27 5.09
CA ALA A 400 14.39 5.10 5.68
C ALA A 400 15.49 5.20 4.61
N ALA A 401 15.30 4.54 3.47
CA ALA A 401 16.24 4.61 2.36
C ALA A 401 16.37 6.05 1.81
N ARG A 402 15.26 6.76 1.63
CA ARG A 402 15.27 8.19 1.21
C ARG A 402 16.00 9.05 2.23
N PHE A 403 15.72 8.86 3.51
CA PHE A 403 16.28 9.68 4.59
C PHE A 403 17.78 9.44 4.77
N LYS A 404 18.22 8.18 4.71
CA LYS A 404 19.63 7.81 4.74
C LYS A 404 20.40 8.40 3.56
N TRP A 405 19.86 8.30 2.35
CA TRP A 405 20.47 8.91 1.15
C TRP A 405 20.66 10.44 1.29
N MET A 406 19.71 11.13 1.93
CA MET A 406 19.80 12.57 2.14
C MET A 406 20.87 12.99 3.15
N VAL A 407 21.13 12.17 4.18
CA VAL A 407 21.84 12.61 5.38
C VAL A 407 23.16 11.88 5.63
N GLU A 408 23.20 10.56 5.51
CA GLU A 408 24.26 9.76 6.11
C GLU A 408 25.57 9.80 5.30
N GLY A 409 26.70 10.02 5.98
CA GLY A 409 28.03 10.06 5.36
C GLY A 409 28.27 11.26 4.45
N ARG A 410 27.47 12.33 4.56
CA ARG A 410 27.49 13.51 3.69
C ARG A 410 28.02 14.75 4.40
N THR A 411 28.66 15.62 3.63
CA THR A 411 28.99 16.99 4.03
C THR A 411 27.74 17.86 4.11
N GLU A 412 27.79 18.99 4.82
CA GLU A 412 26.64 19.90 4.94
C GLU A 412 26.11 20.39 3.57
N ASP A 413 27.01 20.66 2.63
CA ASP A 413 26.65 21.10 1.28
C ASP A 413 25.94 20.01 0.48
N GLU A 414 26.39 18.75 0.61
CA GLU A 414 25.73 17.60 -0.01
C GLU A 414 24.35 17.35 0.60
N ILE A 415 24.23 17.43 1.92
CA ILE A 415 22.95 17.33 2.64
C ILE A 415 21.99 18.40 2.10
N ARG A 416 22.42 19.67 2.05
CA ARG A 416 21.64 20.78 1.51
C ARG A 416 21.22 20.52 0.06
N HIS A 417 22.10 19.98 -0.77
CA HIS A 417 21.80 19.61 -2.15
C HIS A 417 20.73 18.52 -2.24
N HIS A 418 20.86 17.43 -1.48
CA HIS A 418 19.89 16.32 -1.50
C HIS A 418 18.52 16.73 -0.94
N PHE A 419 18.47 17.52 0.14
CA PHE A 419 17.22 18.09 0.62
C PHE A 419 16.57 19.00 -0.45
N THR A 420 17.36 19.80 -1.15
CA THR A 420 16.86 20.63 -2.27
C THR A 420 16.22 19.74 -3.35
N GLN A 421 16.91 18.68 -3.78
CA GLN A 421 16.37 17.73 -4.77
C GLN A 421 15.06 17.09 -4.29
N PHE A 422 15.01 16.64 -3.02
CA PHE A 422 13.84 16.04 -2.42
C PHE A 422 12.64 16.98 -2.45
N PHE A 423 12.78 18.21 -1.93
CA PHE A 423 11.67 19.17 -1.91
C PHE A 423 11.27 19.64 -3.31
N GLU A 424 12.21 19.75 -4.27
CA GLU A 424 11.88 20.03 -5.67
C GLU A 424 11.03 18.93 -6.31
N GLU A 425 11.32 17.67 -6.04
CA GLU A 425 10.52 16.54 -6.51
C GLU A 425 9.10 16.60 -5.92
N GLN A 426 8.95 16.87 -4.62
CA GLN A 426 7.63 17.02 -4.00
C GLN A 426 6.84 18.20 -4.57
N ARG A 427 7.50 19.34 -4.82
CA ARG A 427 6.90 20.52 -5.47
C ARG A 427 6.47 20.23 -6.90
N ALA A 428 7.30 19.54 -7.68
CA ALA A 428 6.99 19.15 -9.05
C ALA A 428 5.77 18.21 -9.11
N ARG A 429 5.69 17.25 -8.18
CA ARG A 429 4.52 16.36 -8.03
C ARG A 429 3.27 17.13 -7.66
N ARG A 430 3.34 18.01 -6.65
CA ARG A 430 2.21 18.88 -6.24
C ARG A 430 1.71 19.71 -7.42
N LYS A 431 2.62 20.37 -8.15
CA LYS A 431 2.27 21.18 -9.32
C LYS A 431 1.57 20.34 -10.38
N LYS A 432 2.10 19.16 -10.70
CA LYS A 432 1.49 18.23 -11.66
C LYS A 432 0.05 17.89 -11.27
N VAL A 433 -0.20 17.51 -10.01
CA VAL A 433 -1.54 17.19 -9.51
C VAL A 433 -2.49 18.39 -9.59
N LEU A 434 -2.02 19.60 -9.21
CA LEU A 434 -2.83 20.81 -9.34
C LEU A 434 -3.21 21.11 -10.79
N ASP A 435 -2.26 20.95 -11.71
CA ASP A 435 -2.47 21.21 -13.14
C ASP A 435 -3.40 20.15 -13.76
N GLU A 436 -3.30 18.89 -13.35
CA GLU A 436 -4.21 17.80 -13.76
C GLU A 436 -5.63 18.03 -13.23
N LEU A 437 -5.80 18.31 -11.94
CA LEU A 437 -7.10 18.63 -11.33
C LEU A 437 -7.74 19.86 -11.98
N SER A 438 -6.94 20.90 -12.23
CA SER A 438 -7.42 22.12 -12.92
C SER A 438 -7.83 21.81 -14.37
N GLY A 439 -7.06 20.98 -15.07
CA GLY A 439 -7.36 20.50 -16.41
C GLY A 439 -8.68 19.72 -16.50
N ASP A 440 -9.02 19.02 -15.42
CA ASP A 440 -10.28 18.27 -15.26
C ASP A 440 -11.46 19.13 -14.79
N GLY A 441 -11.26 20.45 -14.65
CA GLY A 441 -12.31 21.41 -14.31
C GLY A 441 -12.56 21.59 -12.82
N VAL A 442 -11.68 21.06 -11.95
CA VAL A 442 -11.67 21.40 -10.52
C VAL A 442 -11.14 22.83 -10.37
N ALA A 443 -11.86 23.67 -9.62
CA ALA A 443 -11.39 25.04 -9.36
C ALA A 443 -10.02 24.99 -8.65
N ARG A 444 -9.04 25.74 -9.15
CA ARG A 444 -7.66 25.69 -8.64
C ARG A 444 -7.57 25.95 -7.14
N ALA A 445 -8.29 26.95 -6.63
CA ALA A 445 -8.35 27.25 -5.19
C ALA A 445 -8.82 26.05 -4.34
N LYS A 446 -9.68 25.19 -4.89
CA LYS A 446 -10.15 23.97 -4.22
C LYS A 446 -9.10 22.87 -4.23
N ALA A 447 -8.44 22.65 -5.38
CA ALA A 447 -7.33 21.71 -5.48
C ALA A 447 -6.16 22.13 -4.56
N GLU A 448 -5.87 23.43 -4.49
CA GLU A 448 -4.87 24.00 -3.60
C GLU A 448 -5.23 23.79 -2.12
N ARG A 449 -6.50 23.89 -1.74
CA ARG A 449 -6.98 23.63 -0.37
C ARG A 449 -6.72 22.18 0.07
N LEU A 450 -6.97 21.19 -0.80
CA LEU A 450 -6.71 19.78 -0.48
C LEU A 450 -5.22 19.53 -0.19
N LEU A 451 -4.34 20.19 -0.94
CA LEU A 451 -2.89 20.06 -0.80
C LEU A 451 -2.27 21.12 0.12
N ALA A 452 -3.07 21.92 0.81
CA ALA A 452 -2.59 22.95 1.72
C ALA A 452 -2.28 22.35 3.08
N LEU A 453 -1.20 22.83 3.69
CA LEU A 453 -0.95 22.63 5.11
C LEU A 453 -1.95 23.47 5.94
N PRO A 454 -2.20 23.11 7.20
CA PRO A 454 -2.93 23.98 8.12
C PRO A 454 -2.29 25.36 8.19
N SER A 455 -3.11 26.41 8.33
CA SER A 455 -2.67 27.81 8.24
C SER A 455 -1.66 28.22 9.32
N ASN A 456 -1.57 27.46 10.41
CA ASN A 456 -0.66 27.69 11.51
C ASN A 456 0.66 26.88 11.39
N VAL A 457 0.82 26.07 10.35
CA VAL A 457 2.08 25.37 10.04
C VAL A 457 2.90 26.26 9.10
N THR A 458 3.94 26.90 9.64
CA THR A 458 4.87 27.71 8.86
C THR A 458 6.06 26.86 8.41
N VAL A 459 6.21 26.67 7.11
CA VAL A 459 7.38 26.01 6.52
C VAL A 459 8.48 27.05 6.31
N ILE A 460 9.60 26.88 7.00
CA ILE A 460 10.75 27.82 6.98
C ILE A 460 11.64 27.60 5.74
N THR A 461 11.50 26.48 5.01
CA THR A 461 12.16 26.36 3.70
C THR A 461 11.56 27.36 2.73
N PRO A 462 12.38 28.15 2.00
CA PRO A 462 11.84 29.18 1.13
C PRO A 462 10.96 28.53 0.08
N TYR A 463 9.89 29.24 -0.30
CA TYR A 463 9.06 28.94 -1.47
C TYR A 463 9.83 29.13 -2.79
N ASP A 464 11.09 28.68 -2.85
CA ASP A 464 11.96 28.80 -4.00
C ASP A 464 11.31 28.08 -5.20
N SER A 465 11.34 28.76 -6.33
CA SER A 465 10.90 28.24 -7.61
C SER A 465 11.51 26.86 -7.90
N ILE A 466 10.75 25.98 -8.56
CA ILE A 466 11.31 24.73 -9.12
C ILE A 466 12.43 25.10 -10.09
N SER A 467 13.68 24.69 -9.81
CA SER A 467 14.82 25.04 -10.64
C SER A 467 14.70 24.50 -12.06
N ARG A 468 15.12 25.30 -13.05
CA ARG A 468 15.27 24.80 -14.44
C ARG A 468 16.40 23.79 -14.48
N GLY A 469 16.16 22.62 -15.09
CA GLY A 469 17.15 21.54 -15.16
C GLY A 469 17.31 20.74 -13.87
N ARG A 470 16.28 20.72 -13.00
CA ARG A 470 16.25 19.91 -11.78
C ARG A 470 16.70 18.48 -12.05
N LYS A 471 17.56 17.93 -11.19
CA LYS A 471 17.91 16.52 -11.21
C LYS A 471 16.83 15.74 -10.45
N PRO A 472 16.24 14.68 -11.03
CA PRO A 472 15.33 13.84 -10.28
C PRO A 472 16.08 13.13 -9.15
N MET A 473 15.36 12.78 -8.10
CA MET A 473 15.88 11.87 -7.09
C MET A 473 16.28 10.53 -7.74
N PRO A 474 17.30 9.82 -7.21
CA PRO A 474 17.57 8.46 -7.62
C PRO A 474 16.33 7.57 -7.45
N PRO A 475 16.22 6.48 -8.22
CA PRO A 475 15.17 5.48 -7.98
C PRO A 475 15.39 4.81 -6.62
N ILE A 476 14.32 4.27 -6.03
CA ILE A 476 14.35 3.75 -4.64
C ILE A 476 15.39 2.63 -4.48
N GLU A 477 15.59 1.84 -5.52
CA GLU A 477 16.53 0.72 -5.53
C GLU A 477 17.97 1.18 -5.29
N LYS A 478 18.34 2.34 -5.84
CA LYS A 478 19.66 2.96 -5.59
C LYS A 478 19.80 3.51 -4.18
N MET A 479 18.71 3.92 -3.55
CA MET A 479 18.73 4.37 -2.15
C MET A 479 18.79 3.18 -1.19
N LEU A 480 18.12 2.07 -1.53
CA LEU A 480 18.18 0.83 -0.78
C LEU A 480 19.57 0.19 -0.85
N GLU A 481 20.26 0.26 -2.00
CA GLU A 481 21.68 -0.15 -2.12
C GLU A 481 22.54 0.58 -1.06
N ILE A 482 22.42 1.91 -0.95
CA ILE A 482 23.15 2.71 0.05
C ILE A 482 22.77 2.31 1.48
N MET A 483 21.50 2.00 1.71
CA MET A 483 21.03 1.53 3.02
C MET A 483 21.55 0.14 3.37
N GLY A 484 21.77 -0.69 2.37
CA GLY A 484 22.27 -2.05 2.51
C GLY A 484 23.78 -2.15 2.71
N GLU A 485 24.56 -1.12 2.37
CA GLU A 485 26.04 -1.14 2.44
C GLU A 485 26.64 -1.72 3.74
N PRO A 486 26.07 -1.50 4.93
CA PRO A 486 26.60 -2.07 6.17
C PRO A 486 26.40 -3.59 6.35
N TYR A 487 25.55 -4.23 5.54
CA TYR A 487 25.17 -5.64 5.66
C TYR A 487 26.06 -6.56 4.82
N PRO A 488 26.19 -7.86 5.17
CA PRO A 488 26.97 -8.83 4.41
C PRO A 488 26.50 -9.02 2.96
N GLU A 489 25.18 -9.08 2.71
CA GLU A 489 24.62 -9.01 1.34
C GLU A 489 23.80 -7.73 1.17
N PRO A 490 24.41 -6.57 0.82
CA PRO A 490 23.72 -5.28 0.74
C PRO A 490 22.45 -5.27 -0.13
N GLY A 491 22.39 -6.19 -1.09
CA GLY A 491 21.29 -6.38 -2.01
C GLY A 491 19.98 -6.85 -1.40
N TRP A 492 19.98 -7.39 -0.18
CA TRP A 492 18.79 -7.99 0.43
C TRP A 492 17.64 -7.00 0.59
N LEU A 493 17.93 -5.71 0.84
CA LEU A 493 16.91 -4.68 0.98
C LEU A 493 16.11 -4.43 -0.31
N ASN A 494 16.75 -4.57 -1.47
CA ASN A 494 16.05 -4.50 -2.76
C ASN A 494 15.11 -5.69 -2.96
N VAL A 495 15.53 -6.87 -2.52
CA VAL A 495 14.71 -8.09 -2.57
C VAL A 495 13.54 -7.98 -1.57
N ALA A 496 13.81 -7.54 -0.34
CA ALA A 496 12.81 -7.29 0.69
C ALA A 496 11.74 -6.31 0.20
N TYR A 497 12.15 -5.20 -0.39
CA TYR A 497 11.25 -4.23 -0.99
C TYR A 497 10.38 -4.86 -2.10
N SER A 498 10.96 -5.70 -2.96
CA SER A 498 10.24 -6.41 -4.02
C SER A 498 9.20 -7.41 -3.47
N LEU A 499 9.54 -8.14 -2.41
CA LEU A 499 8.67 -9.13 -1.79
C LEU A 499 7.52 -8.49 -1.01
N LEU A 500 7.79 -7.46 -0.19
CA LEU A 500 6.75 -6.67 0.48
C LEU A 500 5.80 -6.04 -0.55
N SER A 501 6.35 -5.62 -1.70
CA SER A 501 5.57 -5.04 -2.79
C SER A 501 4.51 -5.99 -3.34
N GLN A 502 4.72 -7.31 -3.28
CA GLN A 502 3.77 -8.31 -3.78
C GLN A 502 2.38 -8.18 -3.13
N VAL A 503 2.34 -8.04 -1.80
CA VAL A 503 1.09 -7.83 -1.05
C VAL A 503 0.51 -6.45 -1.34
N THR A 504 1.36 -5.41 -1.34
CA THR A 504 0.87 -4.04 -1.55
C THR A 504 0.28 -3.79 -2.95
N HIS A 505 0.70 -4.57 -3.95
CA HIS A 505 0.15 -4.51 -5.30
C HIS A 505 -0.90 -5.61 -5.58
N SER A 506 -1.31 -6.37 -4.55
CA SER A 506 -2.29 -7.47 -4.66
C SER A 506 -1.91 -8.48 -5.73
N THR A 507 -0.63 -8.76 -5.88
CA THR A 507 -0.15 -9.75 -6.86
C THR A 507 -0.61 -11.16 -6.50
N PRO A 508 -0.68 -12.12 -7.44
CA PRO A 508 -0.84 -13.54 -7.14
C PRO A 508 0.09 -14.03 -6.02
N ILE A 509 1.39 -13.73 -6.04
CA ILE A 509 2.31 -14.09 -4.95
C ILE A 509 1.84 -13.46 -3.62
N GLY A 510 1.46 -12.18 -3.65
CA GLY A 510 0.93 -11.45 -2.49
C GLY A 510 -0.31 -12.11 -1.90
N HIS A 511 -1.26 -12.56 -2.73
CA HIS A 511 -2.45 -13.28 -2.27
C HIS A 511 -2.09 -14.58 -1.54
N LEU A 512 -1.16 -15.36 -2.10
CA LEU A 512 -0.76 -16.64 -1.51
C LEU A 512 -0.04 -16.47 -0.17
N HIS A 513 0.64 -15.34 0.07
CA HIS A 513 1.27 -15.03 1.35
C HIS A 513 0.30 -14.46 2.40
N MET A 514 -0.95 -14.20 2.03
CA MET A 514 -2.03 -13.74 2.92
C MET A 514 -3.07 -14.85 3.19
N ALA A 515 -2.69 -16.10 2.93
CA ALA A 515 -3.44 -17.28 3.35
C ALA A 515 -2.48 -18.37 3.81
N ARG A 516 -2.92 -19.21 4.75
CA ARG A 516 -2.09 -20.27 5.33
C ARG A 516 -2.84 -21.58 5.44
N PHE A 517 -2.19 -22.69 5.08
CA PHE A 517 -2.81 -24.01 5.13
C PHE A 517 -2.36 -24.74 6.40
N GLN A 518 -3.26 -24.89 7.38
CA GLN A 518 -2.98 -25.54 8.65
C GLN A 518 -4.02 -26.62 8.95
N GLY A 519 -3.57 -27.79 9.40
CA GLY A 519 -4.48 -28.87 9.83
C GLY A 519 -5.48 -29.32 8.76
N GLY A 520 -5.16 -29.18 7.47
CA GLY A 520 -6.06 -29.51 6.36
C GLY A 520 -7.07 -28.40 5.99
N THR A 521 -6.99 -27.24 6.63
CA THR A 521 -7.87 -26.08 6.39
C THR A 521 -7.05 -24.91 5.87
N LEU A 522 -7.57 -24.20 4.87
CA LEU A 522 -6.99 -22.93 4.43
C LEU A 522 -7.59 -21.79 5.26
N HIS A 523 -6.73 -21.13 6.01
CA HIS A 523 -7.05 -19.90 6.72
C HIS A 523 -6.76 -18.73 5.77
N ALA A 524 -7.80 -18.23 5.12
CA ALA A 524 -7.72 -16.95 4.43
C ALA A 524 -7.38 -15.85 5.44
N ASN A 525 -6.68 -14.81 4.99
CA ASN A 525 -6.31 -13.64 5.79
C ASN A 525 -5.27 -13.91 6.88
N GLU A 526 -4.64 -15.09 6.87
CA GLU A 526 -3.50 -15.40 7.73
C GLU A 526 -2.19 -15.21 6.96
N ILE A 527 -1.32 -14.34 7.47
CA ILE A 527 -0.02 -14.03 6.88
C ILE A 527 0.93 -15.23 7.02
N SER A 528 1.68 -15.55 5.96
CA SER A 528 2.75 -16.55 6.03
C SER A 528 3.88 -16.11 6.98
N PRO A 529 4.56 -17.03 7.68
CA PRO A 529 5.70 -16.71 8.53
C PRO A 529 6.81 -15.92 7.82
N GLU A 530 7.08 -16.22 6.55
CA GLU A 530 8.11 -15.55 5.74
C GLU A 530 7.78 -14.06 5.54
N MET A 531 6.53 -13.76 5.15
CA MET A 531 6.06 -12.39 4.96
C MET A 531 5.96 -11.62 6.28
N LEU A 532 5.51 -12.26 7.36
CA LEU A 532 5.46 -11.63 8.68
C LEU A 532 6.85 -11.30 9.21
N GLY A 533 7.78 -12.26 9.13
CA GLY A 533 9.18 -12.06 9.52
C GLY A 533 9.83 -10.93 8.72
N LEU A 534 9.60 -10.88 7.41
CA LEU A 534 10.10 -9.81 6.54
C LEU A 534 9.50 -8.43 6.89
N ALA A 535 8.19 -8.38 7.18
CA ALA A 535 7.53 -7.13 7.55
C ALA A 535 8.06 -6.57 8.88
N LEU A 536 8.23 -7.43 9.90
CA LEU A 536 8.78 -7.02 11.19
C LEU A 536 10.24 -6.56 11.08
N ASP A 537 11.06 -7.28 10.31
CA ASP A 537 12.45 -6.91 10.04
C ASP A 537 12.56 -5.53 9.38
N ALA A 538 11.89 -5.36 8.24
CA ALA A 538 11.87 -4.10 7.51
C ALA A 538 11.30 -2.93 8.33
N ALA A 539 10.27 -3.17 9.16
CA ALA A 539 9.67 -2.16 10.02
C ALA A 539 10.63 -1.72 11.14
N CYS A 540 11.27 -2.67 11.83
CA CYS A 540 12.22 -2.36 12.90
C CYS A 540 13.44 -1.63 12.34
N LEU A 541 14.01 -2.13 11.24
CA LEU A 541 15.15 -1.49 10.58
C LEU A 541 14.80 -0.09 10.06
N GLY A 542 13.70 0.03 9.29
CA GLY A 542 13.30 1.30 8.71
C GLY A 542 13.00 2.37 9.78
N SER A 543 12.26 1.98 10.82
CA SER A 543 11.97 2.90 11.93
C SER A 543 13.21 3.27 12.75
N ALA A 544 14.19 2.38 12.91
CA ALA A 544 15.42 2.68 13.67
C ALA A 544 16.20 3.84 13.02
N HIS A 545 16.32 3.82 11.69
CA HIS A 545 16.92 4.92 10.93
C HIS A 545 16.11 6.21 11.06
N LEU A 546 14.80 6.15 10.85
CA LEU A 546 13.96 7.34 10.80
C LEU A 546 13.84 8.01 12.18
N ILE A 547 13.53 7.23 13.22
CA ILE A 547 13.42 7.69 14.61
C ILE A 547 14.79 8.16 15.10
N GLY A 548 15.84 7.36 14.96
CA GLY A 548 17.17 7.67 15.49
C GLY A 548 17.81 8.92 14.86
N ILE A 549 17.78 9.04 13.54
CA ILE A 549 18.36 10.21 12.86
C ILE A 549 17.52 11.47 13.15
N SER A 550 16.19 11.37 13.10
CA SER A 550 15.32 12.53 13.33
C SER A 550 15.36 12.98 14.79
N ALA A 551 15.43 12.06 15.76
CA ALA A 551 15.68 12.36 17.17
C ALA A 551 16.96 13.18 17.38
N THR A 552 18.03 12.81 16.66
CA THR A 552 19.31 13.52 16.71
C THR A 552 19.15 14.95 16.18
N PHE A 553 18.42 15.17 15.09
CA PHE A 553 18.17 16.52 14.59
C PHE A 553 17.30 17.36 15.55
N LEU A 554 16.22 16.79 16.08
CA LEU A 554 15.28 17.49 16.95
C LEU A 554 15.91 17.88 18.31
N SER A 555 16.84 17.08 18.81
CA SER A 555 17.55 17.33 20.08
C SER A 555 18.84 18.16 19.92
N ALA A 556 19.19 18.62 18.70
CA ALA A 556 20.53 19.13 18.34
C ALA A 556 21.67 18.20 18.75
N GLY A 557 21.44 16.90 18.60
CA GLY A 557 22.45 15.87 18.77
C GLY A 557 22.89 15.66 20.20
N SER A 558 21.94 15.74 21.16
CA SER A 558 22.19 15.42 22.56
C SER A 558 22.74 13.99 22.72
N GLN A 559 23.46 13.74 23.81
CA GLN A 559 24.04 12.41 24.04
C GLN A 559 22.95 11.35 24.20
N GLU A 560 21.85 11.69 24.87
CA GLU A 560 20.69 10.80 25.06
C GLU A 560 20.08 10.38 23.72
N ALA A 561 19.93 11.31 22.77
CA ALA A 561 19.40 11.00 21.44
C ALA A 561 20.34 10.08 20.65
N ARG A 562 21.67 10.26 20.79
CA ARG A 562 22.67 9.39 20.17
C ARG A 562 22.67 7.99 20.77
N ASP A 563 22.61 7.89 22.10
CA ASP A 563 22.57 6.62 22.82
C ASP A 563 21.28 5.86 22.50
N HIS A 564 20.15 6.57 22.44
CA HIS A 564 18.87 6.01 22.01
C HIS A 564 18.94 5.50 20.57
N SER A 565 19.43 6.32 19.62
CA SER A 565 19.62 5.91 18.22
C SER A 565 20.49 4.66 18.09
N LEU A 566 21.62 4.59 18.81
CA LEU A 566 22.50 3.43 18.81
C LEU A 566 21.81 2.18 19.38
N SER A 567 21.02 2.34 20.45
CA SER A 567 20.23 1.25 21.03
C SER A 567 19.21 0.70 20.03
N LEU A 568 18.48 1.57 19.32
CA LEU A 568 17.51 1.16 18.30
C LEU A 568 18.16 0.36 17.17
N HIS A 569 19.31 0.79 16.67
CA HIS A 569 20.01 0.05 15.60
C HIS A 569 20.49 -1.33 16.07
N ARG A 570 20.95 -1.45 17.32
CA ARG A 570 21.34 -2.77 17.88
C ARG A 570 20.14 -3.71 17.97
N LEU A 571 19.01 -3.23 18.50
CA LEU A 571 17.80 -4.04 18.63
C LEU A 571 17.20 -4.39 17.26
N ALA A 572 17.21 -3.47 16.29
CA ALA A 572 16.78 -3.76 14.93
C ALA A 572 17.69 -4.82 14.26
N TYR A 573 19.00 -4.77 14.50
CA TYR A 573 19.92 -5.81 14.03
C TYR A 573 19.62 -7.18 14.68
N ASP A 574 19.28 -7.21 15.98
CA ASP A 574 18.86 -8.44 16.64
C ASP A 574 17.57 -9.02 16.04
N VAL A 575 16.62 -8.17 15.64
CA VAL A 575 15.42 -8.58 14.88
C VAL A 575 15.85 -9.21 13.55
N HIS A 576 16.70 -8.53 12.78
CA HIS A 576 17.19 -9.02 11.49
C HIS A 576 17.88 -10.38 11.58
N ILE A 577 18.77 -10.58 12.56
CA ILE A 577 19.47 -11.86 12.81
C ILE A 577 18.50 -13.04 12.99
N ARG A 578 17.34 -12.78 13.63
CA ARG A 578 16.29 -13.79 13.82
C ARG A 578 15.42 -13.92 12.58
N ALA A 579 15.08 -12.80 11.94
CA ALA A 579 14.19 -12.74 10.80
C ALA A 579 14.78 -13.40 9.55
N ARG A 580 16.08 -13.26 9.30
CA ARG A 580 16.77 -13.92 8.17
C ARG A 580 16.66 -15.44 8.18
N LEU A 581 16.49 -16.04 9.36
CA LEU A 581 16.26 -17.49 9.49
C LEU A 581 14.84 -17.91 9.07
N VAL A 582 13.91 -16.95 8.97
CA VAL A 582 12.51 -17.15 8.60
C VAL A 582 12.26 -16.73 7.16
N HIS A 583 12.68 -15.53 6.76
CA HIS A 583 12.44 -14.98 5.41
C HIS A 583 13.57 -15.31 4.40
N GLY A 584 14.74 -15.73 4.89
CA GLY A 584 15.83 -16.26 4.09
C GLY A 584 16.69 -15.22 3.36
N LEU A 585 16.56 -13.94 3.65
CA LEU A 585 17.42 -12.88 3.11
C LEU A 585 18.44 -12.45 4.18
N ASP A 586 19.69 -12.16 3.80
CA ASP A 586 20.79 -11.78 4.72
C ASP A 586 21.51 -10.49 4.27
#